data_AF-A0A946MLZ5-F1
#
_entry.id   AF-A0A946MLZ5-F1
#
_cell.length_a   1.000
_cell.length_b   1.000
_cell.length_c   1.000
_cell.angle_alpha   90.00
_cell.angle_beta   90.00
_cell.angle_gamma   90.00
#
_symmetry.space_group_name_H-M   'P 1'
#
loop_
_entity.id
_entity.type
_entity.pdbx_description
1 polymer ?
#
loop_
_entity_poly.entity_id
_entity_poly.type
_entity_poly.pdbx_seq_one_letter_code
_entity_poly.pdbx_strand_id
1 'polypeptide(L)'
;TRFDKFIWIEEIVNLVEATASCDIFSVLKRQDEKFVTEKAYENPKFVEDIARDVAKELMADKNITWFSVSAENFESIHNHSAYAYIEK
;
A
#
# COMPACT_ATOMS: atom_id res chain seq x y z
N THR A 1 -21.80 0.04 -11.04
CA THR A 1 -20.40 0.11 -11.53
C THR A 1 -19.51 0.39 -10.34
N ARG A 2 -18.21 0.03 -10.37
CA ARG A 2 -17.26 0.20 -9.24
C ARG A 2 -16.71 1.62 -9.12
N PHE A 3 -16.84 2.40 -10.19
CA PHE A 3 -16.49 3.81 -10.26
C PHE A 3 -17.34 4.50 -11.35
N ASP A 4 -17.47 5.83 -11.27
CA ASP A 4 -18.38 6.62 -12.12
C ASP A 4 -17.67 7.31 -13.31
N LYS A 5 -16.40 7.66 -13.12
CA LYS A 5 -15.50 8.28 -14.11
C LYS A 5 -14.25 7.43 -14.27
N PHE A 6 -13.59 7.58 -15.42
CA PHE A 6 -12.32 6.93 -15.70
C PHE A 6 -11.26 7.22 -14.62
N ILE A 7 -10.52 6.20 -14.21
CA ILE A 7 -9.41 6.27 -13.25
C ILE A 7 -8.17 5.70 -13.95
N TRP A 8 -7.05 6.41 -13.86
CA TRP A 8 -5.78 5.89 -14.36
C TRP A 8 -5.21 4.84 -13.39
N ILE A 9 -4.61 3.78 -13.91
CA ILE A 9 -4.00 2.74 -13.05
C ILE A 9 -2.90 3.32 -12.18
N GLU A 10 -2.15 4.27 -12.72
CA GLU A 10 -1.06 4.99 -12.06
C GLU A 10 -1.56 5.76 -10.83
N GLU A 11 -2.78 6.28 -10.84
CA GLU A 11 -3.37 6.95 -9.67
C GLU A 11 -3.56 5.96 -8.52
N ILE A 12 -4.02 4.75 -8.82
CA ILE A 12 -4.18 3.69 -7.82
C ILE A 12 -2.83 3.19 -7.32
N VAL A 13 -1.84 3.02 -8.21
CA VAL A 13 -0.48 2.60 -7.83
C VAL A 13 0.14 3.64 -6.89
N ASN A 14 0.11 4.92 -7.26
CA ASN A 14 0.67 6.01 -6.44
C ASN A 14 -0.01 6.10 -5.07
N LEU A 15 -1.33 5.90 -5.01
CA LEU A 15 -2.08 5.86 -3.75
C LEU A 15 -1.58 4.73 -2.85
N VAL A 16 -1.41 3.52 -3.40
CA VAL A 16 -0.91 2.37 -2.62
C VAL A 16 0.54 2.60 -2.16
N GLU A 17 1.43 3.03 -3.06
CA GLU A 17 2.84 3.30 -2.73
C GLU A 17 2.99 4.37 -1.65
N ALA A 18 2.21 5.46 -1.73
CA ALA A 18 2.21 6.51 -0.72
C ALA A 18 1.80 6.02 0.69
N THR A 19 1.04 4.92 0.79
CA THR A 19 0.66 4.32 2.06
C THR A 19 1.64 3.27 2.57
N ALA A 20 2.57 2.79 1.74
CA ALA A 20 3.54 1.78 2.14
C ALA A 20 4.56 2.33 3.16
N SER A 21 5.27 1.43 3.86
CA SER A 21 6.39 1.83 4.73
C SER A 21 7.48 2.55 3.93
N CYS A 22 7.80 2.03 2.74
CA CYS A 22 8.67 2.61 1.74
C CYS A 22 8.32 2.06 0.35
N ASP A 23 8.63 2.82 -0.69
CA ASP A 23 8.44 2.45 -2.10
C ASP A 23 9.46 1.38 -2.54
N ILE A 24 9.15 0.66 -3.61
CA ILE A 24 10.00 -0.40 -4.16
C ILE A 24 10.72 0.10 -5.40
N PHE A 25 12.04 -0.13 -5.45
CA PHE A 25 12.88 0.22 -6.59
C PHE A 25 13.65 -1.01 -7.05
N SER A 26 13.86 -1.13 -8.37
CA SER A 26 14.55 -2.29 -8.97
C SER A 26 16.07 -2.26 -8.78
N VAL A 27 16.67 -1.06 -8.77
CA VAL A 27 18.12 -0.87 -8.64
C VAL A 27 18.38 0.34 -7.75
N LEU A 28 19.18 0.13 -6.72
CA LEU A 28 19.56 1.16 -5.75
C LEU A 28 21.08 1.37 -5.77
N LYS A 29 21.52 2.63 -5.66
CA LYS A 29 22.89 2.95 -5.26
C LYS A 29 23.00 2.93 -3.74
N ARG A 30 24.23 2.96 -3.21
CA ARG A 30 24.49 2.91 -1.76
C ARG A 30 23.73 3.98 -0.97
N GLN A 31 23.64 5.21 -1.49
CA GLN A 31 22.92 6.30 -0.82
C GLN A 31 21.41 6.06 -0.84
N ASP A 32 20.88 5.50 -1.94
CA ASP A 32 19.47 5.17 -2.08
C ASP A 32 19.08 4.02 -1.13
N GLU A 33 19.92 2.98 -1.04
CA GLU A 33 19.75 1.86 -0.12
C GLU A 33 19.70 2.32 1.34
N LYS A 34 20.60 3.23 1.73
CA LYS A 34 20.56 3.86 3.06
C LYS A 34 19.21 4.56 3.29
N PHE A 35 18.77 5.37 2.32
CA PHE A 35 17.53 6.13 2.44
C PHE A 35 16.31 5.24 2.58
N VAL A 36 16.12 4.24 1.72
CA VAL A 36 14.94 3.36 1.79
C VAL A 36 14.92 2.55 3.08
N THR A 37 16.10 2.16 3.58
CA THR A 37 16.24 1.45 4.87
C THR A 37 15.80 2.33 6.03
N GLU A 38 16.28 3.57 6.08
CA GLU A 38 15.92 4.54 7.13
C GLU A 38 14.43 4.89 7.04
N LYS A 39 13.90 5.17 5.84
CA LYS A 39 12.47 5.48 5.61
C LYS A 39 11.56 4.35 6.07
N ALA A 40 11.85 3.11 5.68
CA ALA A 40 11.04 1.96 6.09
C ALA A 40 11.10 1.70 7.60
N TYR A 41 12.25 1.96 8.24
CA TYR A 41 12.43 1.82 9.68
C TYR A 41 11.69 2.89 10.48
N GLU A 42 11.66 4.14 9.99
CA GLU A 42 10.96 5.27 10.63
C GLU A 42 9.44 5.22 10.44
N ASN A 43 8.95 4.54 9.40
CA ASN A 43 7.53 4.40 9.06
C ASN A 43 7.09 2.92 9.05
N PRO A 44 7.19 2.18 10.16
CA PRO A 44 6.74 0.80 10.22
C PRO A 44 5.21 0.72 10.16
N LYS A 45 4.69 -0.25 9.41
CA LYS A 45 3.25 -0.49 9.30
C LYS A 45 2.93 -1.97 9.45
N PHE A 46 1.88 -2.27 10.21
CA PHE A 46 1.31 -3.62 10.21
C PHE A 46 0.48 -3.85 8.95
N VAL A 47 0.19 -5.12 8.63
CA VAL A 47 -0.62 -5.50 7.47
C VAL A 47 -2.01 -4.84 7.52
N GLU A 48 -2.58 -4.67 8.72
CA GLU A 48 -3.86 -4.01 8.94
C GLU A 48 -3.79 -2.49 8.74
N ASP A 49 -2.63 -1.86 8.98
CA ASP A 49 -2.45 -0.42 8.78
C ASP A 49 -2.42 -0.09 7.28
N ILE A 50 -1.72 -0.92 6.47
CA ILE A 50 -1.73 -0.79 5.00
C ILE A 50 -3.15 -0.89 4.46
N ALA A 51 -3.89 -1.94 4.85
CA ALA A 51 -5.27 -2.10 4.38
C ALA A 51 -6.16 -0.93 4.81
N ARG A 52 -6.03 -0.44 6.05
CA ARG A 52 -6.80 0.71 6.56
C ARG A 52 -6.49 2.00 5.82
N ASP A 53 -5.22 2.30 5.59
CA ASP A 53 -4.81 3.57 5.01
C ASP A 53 -5.19 3.64 3.53
N VAL A 54 -4.98 2.56 2.76
CA VAL A 54 -5.47 2.47 1.38
C VAL A 54 -7.00 2.62 1.35
N ALA A 55 -7.73 1.90 2.21
CA ALA A 55 -9.18 2.01 2.25
C ALA A 55 -9.67 3.43 2.60
N LYS A 56 -8.98 4.15 3.49
CA LYS A 56 -9.31 5.56 3.81
C LYS A 56 -9.19 6.46 2.60
N GLU A 57 -8.10 6.35 1.84
CA GLU A 57 -7.90 7.15 0.63
C GLU A 57 -8.94 6.81 -0.44
N LEU A 58 -9.25 5.52 -0.65
CA LEU A 58 -10.28 5.10 -1.60
C LEU A 58 -11.70 5.57 -1.18
N MET A 59 -11.99 5.60 0.12
CA MET A 59 -13.27 6.15 0.63
C MET A 59 -13.39 7.66 0.48
N ALA A 60 -12.28 8.39 0.42
CA ALA A 60 -12.27 9.82 0.23
C ALA A 60 -12.57 10.21 -1.23
N ASP A 61 -12.29 9.33 -2.19
CA ASP A 61 -12.61 9.55 -3.59
C ASP A 61 -14.09 9.23 -3.89
N LYS A 62 -14.88 10.29 -4.12
CA LYS A 62 -16.30 10.20 -4.49
C LYS A 62 -16.54 9.50 -5.83
N ASN A 63 -15.51 9.33 -6.65
CA ASN A 63 -15.59 8.61 -7.91
C ASN A 63 -15.66 7.09 -7.71
N ILE A 64 -15.16 6.59 -6.59
CA ILE A 64 -15.09 5.16 -6.27
C ILE A 64 -16.35 4.80 -5.48
N THR A 65 -17.18 3.95 -6.07
CA THR A 65 -18.46 3.53 -5.48
C THR A 65 -18.36 2.18 -4.78
N TRP A 66 -17.32 1.40 -5.10
CA TRP A 66 -17.01 0.12 -4.46
C TRP A 66 -15.54 -0.23 -4.63
N PHE A 67 -14.92 -0.81 -3.60
CA PHE A 67 -13.56 -1.34 -3.65
C PHE A 67 -13.35 -2.55 -2.72
N SER A 68 -12.28 -3.29 -3.01
CA SER A 68 -11.73 -4.31 -2.13
C SER A 68 -10.22 -4.11 -2.00
N VAL A 69 -9.71 -4.02 -0.78
CA VAL A 69 -8.29 -3.90 -0.46
C VAL A 69 -7.84 -5.14 0.28
N SER A 70 -6.80 -5.80 -0.21
CA SER A 70 -6.13 -6.92 0.44
C SER A 70 -4.65 -6.59 0.61
N ALA A 71 -4.12 -6.82 1.81
CA ALA A 71 -2.70 -6.74 2.10
C ALA A 71 -2.21 -8.09 2.61
N GLU A 72 -1.10 -8.57 2.07
CA GLU A 72 -0.45 -9.82 2.47
C GLU A 72 1.03 -9.56 2.75
N ASN A 73 1.45 -9.83 3.97
CA ASN A 73 2.86 -9.75 4.37
C ASN A 73 3.45 -11.16 4.40
N PHE A 74 4.47 -11.38 3.57
CA PHE A 74 5.31 -12.58 3.65
C PHE A 74 6.27 -12.42 4.82
N GLU A 75 5.92 -13.01 5.97
CA GLU A 75 6.64 -12.83 7.22
C GLU A 75 8.07 -13.37 7.13
N SER A 76 9.06 -12.57 7.55
CA SER A 76 10.48 -12.97 7.50
C SER A 76 10.88 -13.95 8.61
N ILE A 77 10.08 -14.03 9.68
CA ILE A 77 10.33 -14.88 10.86
C ILE A 77 9.38 -16.08 10.97
N HIS A 78 8.44 -16.21 10.03
CA HIS A 78 7.43 -17.28 10.00
C HIS A 78 7.24 -17.83 8.59
N ASN A 79 6.83 -19.10 8.45
CA ASN A 79 6.54 -19.71 7.14
C ASN A 79 5.04 -19.67 6.78
N HIS A 80 4.40 -18.54 7.06
CA HIS A 80 3.02 -18.23 6.70
C HIS A 80 2.89 -16.72 6.57
N SER A 81 1.87 -16.27 5.82
CA SER A 81 1.61 -14.84 5.63
C SER A 81 0.72 -14.27 6.73
N ALA A 82 0.92 -12.99 7.06
CA ALA A 82 -0.09 -12.19 7.73
C ALA A 82 -0.99 -11.53 6.66
N TYR A 83 -2.31 -11.52 6.87
CA TYR A 83 -3.27 -11.07 5.86
C TYR A 83 -4.34 -10.17 6.46
N ALA A 84 -4.64 -9.07 5.76
CA ALA A 84 -5.73 -8.16 6.08
C ALA A 84 -6.58 -7.86 4.85
N TYR A 85 -7.88 -7.66 5.07
CA TYR A 85 -8.86 -7.40 4.01
C TYR A 85 -9.90 -6.36 4.45
N ILE A 86 -10.23 -5.44 3.55
CA ILE A 86 -11.32 -4.48 3.72
C ILE A 86 -12.11 -4.41 2.40
N GLU A 87 -13.43 -4.42 2.50
CA GLU A 87 -14.36 -4.26 1.38
C GLU A 87 -15.39 -3.21 1.73
N LYS A 88 -15.71 -2.34 0.76
CA LYS A 88 -16.77 -1.34 0.92
C LYS A 88 -17.35 -0.92 -0.43
#